data_AF-A0ABD0SR39-F1
#
_entry.id   AF-A0ABD0SR39-F1
#
_cell.length_a   1.000
_cell.length_b   1.000
_cell.length_c   1.000
_cell.angle_alpha   90.00
_cell.angle_beta   90.00
_cell.angle_gamma   90.00
#
_symmetry.space_group_name_H-M   'P 1'
#
loop_
_entity.id
_entity.type
_entity.pdbx_description
1 polymer ?
#
loop_
_entity_poly.entity_id
_entity_poly.type
_entity_poly.pdbx_seq_one_letter_code
_entity_poly.pdbx_strand_id
1 'polypeptide(L)'
;MSINLPFQDQGQRLTPYQGKRRSFGAYRCDQCRRSWMSANSWANCAQDCKTCNIPVYPHRQMPLKKPGGLDKCDPKKEHPSELCEKCRQLGRNCRGPRRR
;
A
#
# COMPACT_ATOMS: atom_id res chain seq x y z
N MET A 1 -16.33 -23.18 -14.46
CA MET A 1 -16.06 -22.68 -13.10
C MET A 1 -15.57 -21.24 -13.23
N SER A 2 -16.48 -20.29 -13.18
CA SER A 2 -16.16 -18.87 -13.40
C SER A 2 -15.94 -18.21 -12.04
N ILE A 3 -14.69 -17.87 -11.75
CA ILE A 3 -14.34 -17.10 -10.55
C ILE A 3 -14.86 -15.67 -10.71
N ASN A 4 -15.95 -15.34 -10.04
CA ASN A 4 -16.38 -13.96 -9.84
C ASN A 4 -15.36 -13.29 -8.90
N LEU A 5 -14.38 -12.59 -9.46
CA LEU A 5 -13.65 -11.55 -8.74
C LEU A 5 -14.57 -10.33 -8.69
N PRO A 6 -15.08 -9.90 -7.50
CA PRO A 6 -15.86 -8.68 -7.43
C PRO A 6 -14.94 -7.50 -7.74
N PHE A 7 -15.10 -6.95 -8.94
CA PHE A 7 -14.63 -5.63 -9.31
C PHE A 7 -15.42 -4.62 -8.46
N GLN A 8 -14.84 -4.18 -7.34
CA GLN A 8 -15.44 -3.16 -6.49
C GLN A 8 -14.99 -1.77 -6.96
N ASP A 9 -15.60 -1.30 -8.05
CA ASP A 9 -15.84 0.13 -8.25
C ASP A 9 -17.11 0.47 -7.47
N GLN A 10 -17.05 1.46 -6.56
CA GLN A 10 -18.14 2.24 -5.91
C GLN A 10 -17.76 2.64 -4.46
N GLY A 11 -17.21 3.85 -4.28
CA GLY A 11 -17.36 4.67 -3.06
C GLY A 11 -16.85 4.16 -1.69
N GLN A 12 -16.33 2.95 -1.56
CA GLN A 12 -15.96 2.41 -0.25
C GLN A 12 -14.60 2.95 0.23
N ARG A 13 -14.61 3.55 1.42
CA ARG A 13 -13.40 3.93 2.15
C ARG A 13 -12.73 2.68 2.73
N LEU A 14 -12.03 1.92 1.88
CA LEU A 14 -11.33 0.68 2.24
C LEU A 14 -10.16 0.91 3.18
N THR A 15 -9.66 2.15 3.26
CA THR A 15 -8.55 2.51 4.12
C THR A 15 -8.84 3.77 4.94
N PRO A 16 -8.26 3.94 6.15
CA PRO A 16 -8.50 5.12 6.97
C PRO A 16 -8.12 6.44 6.29
N TYR A 17 -7.00 6.47 5.55
CA TYR A 17 -6.54 7.61 4.78
C TYR A 17 -7.20 7.65 3.40
N GLN A 18 -7.68 8.84 3.01
CA GLN A 18 -8.38 9.09 1.72
C GLN A 18 -7.70 10.20 0.90
N GLY A 19 -6.47 10.58 1.28
CA GLY A 19 -5.74 11.62 0.57
C GLY A 19 -5.06 11.13 -0.70
N LYS A 20 -4.60 12.07 -1.53
CA LYS A 20 -3.98 11.75 -2.81
C LYS A 20 -2.51 11.35 -2.69
N ARG A 21 -1.82 11.53 -1.56
CA ARG A 21 -0.36 11.32 -1.39
C ARG A 21 -0.05 9.95 -0.77
N ARG A 22 1.23 9.55 -0.82
CA ARG A 22 1.68 8.38 -0.06
C ARG A 22 1.58 8.65 1.44
N SER A 23 1.32 7.58 2.19
CA SER A 23 1.30 7.56 3.65
C SER A 23 2.12 6.37 4.18
N PHE A 24 2.51 6.43 5.44
CA PHE A 24 2.83 5.21 6.19
C PHE A 24 1.56 4.42 6.42
N GLY A 25 1.59 3.11 6.22
CA GLY A 25 0.49 2.19 6.52
C GLY A 25 0.95 1.07 7.43
N ALA A 26 0.12 0.73 8.41
CA ALA A 26 0.26 -0.43 9.28
C ALA A 26 -0.66 -1.55 8.79
N TYR A 27 -0.09 -2.74 8.60
CA TYR A 27 -0.79 -3.90 8.04
C TYR A 27 -0.74 -5.06 9.04
N ARG A 28 -1.78 -5.89 9.02
CA ARG A 28 -1.87 -7.13 9.77
C ARG A 28 -2.64 -8.13 8.91
N CYS A 29 -2.00 -9.24 8.54
CA CYS A 29 -2.66 -10.31 7.79
C CYS A 29 -3.52 -11.14 8.74
N ASP A 30 -4.79 -11.35 8.42
CA ASP A 30 -5.68 -12.14 9.28
C ASP A 30 -5.45 -13.65 9.18
N GLN A 31 -4.85 -14.13 8.07
CA GLN A 31 -4.52 -15.55 7.90
C GLN A 31 -3.26 -15.96 8.68
N CYS A 32 -2.13 -15.28 8.48
CA CYS A 32 -0.86 -15.65 9.13
C CYS A 32 -0.48 -14.77 10.33
N ARG A 33 -1.30 -13.78 10.68
CA ARG A 33 -1.08 -12.83 11.79
C ARG A 33 0.17 -11.95 11.67
N ARG A 34 0.94 -12.05 10.58
CA ARG A 34 2.10 -11.20 10.32
C ARG A 34 1.66 -9.74 10.25
N SER A 35 2.42 -8.87 10.90
CA SER A 35 2.24 -7.42 10.85
C SER A 35 3.46 -6.75 10.23
N TRP A 36 3.25 -5.66 9.50
CA TRP A 36 4.33 -4.89 8.88
C TRP A 36 3.94 -3.42 8.69
N MET A 37 4.94 -2.59 8.45
CA MET A 37 4.79 -1.17 8.15
C MET A 37 5.32 -0.88 6.75
N SER A 38 4.71 0.07 6.04
CA SER A 38 5.18 0.49 4.72
C SER A 38 4.96 1.97 4.48
N ALA A 39 5.99 2.67 4.00
CA ALA A 39 5.94 4.07 3.57
C ALA A 39 5.24 4.27 2.19
N ASN A 40 4.81 3.17 1.56
CA ASN A 40 4.18 3.17 0.24
C ASN A 40 2.71 2.75 0.33
N SER A 41 2.02 3.21 1.37
CA SER A 41 0.58 3.05 1.50
C SER A 41 -0.14 4.17 0.72
N TRP A 42 -1.30 3.83 0.15
CA TRP A 42 -2.16 4.73 -0.60
C TRP A 42 -3.60 4.58 -0.14
N ALA A 43 -4.41 5.60 -0.39
CA ALA A 43 -5.85 5.52 -0.18
C ALA A 43 -6.44 4.39 -1.04
N ASN A 44 -7.26 3.54 -0.42
CA ASN A 44 -7.99 2.45 -1.06
C ASN A 44 -7.09 1.50 -1.85
N CYS A 45 -5.90 1.21 -1.34
CA CYS A 45 -4.99 0.22 -1.91
C CYS A 45 -4.44 -0.69 -0.82
N ALA A 46 -4.35 -1.97 -1.13
CA ALA A 46 -3.76 -3.01 -0.30
C ALA A 46 -2.27 -3.23 -0.60
N GLN A 47 -1.63 -3.99 0.29
CA GLN A 47 -0.39 -4.71 0.01
C GLN A 47 -0.60 -6.19 0.22
N ASP A 48 -0.06 -7.00 -0.68
CA ASP A 48 -0.20 -8.44 -0.58
C ASP A 48 0.72 -8.97 0.53
N CYS A 49 0.16 -9.83 1.38
CA CYS A 49 0.96 -10.49 2.39
C CYS A 49 2.01 -11.39 1.72
N LYS A 50 3.31 -11.17 1.98
CA LYS A 50 4.39 -11.96 1.36
C LYS A 50 4.27 -13.48 1.58
N THR A 51 3.62 -13.91 2.67
CA THR A 51 3.45 -15.33 3.00
C THR A 51 2.18 -15.92 2.38
N CYS A 52 1.06 -15.22 2.49
CA CYS A 52 -0.25 -15.74 2.08
C CYS A 52 -0.64 -15.34 0.66
N ASN A 53 0.04 -14.35 0.08
CA ASN A 53 -0.24 -13.76 -1.21
C ASN A 53 -1.70 -13.26 -1.39
N ILE A 54 -2.31 -12.81 -0.29
CA ILE A 54 -3.65 -12.19 -0.26
C ILE A 54 -3.53 -10.68 -0.05
N PRO A 55 -4.48 -9.87 -0.59
CA PRO A 55 -4.48 -8.43 -0.35
C PRO A 55 -4.80 -8.12 1.11
N VAL A 56 -3.99 -7.26 1.73
CA VAL A 56 -4.20 -6.75 3.08
C VAL A 56 -4.28 -5.23 3.05
N TYR A 57 -5.39 -4.69 3.50
CA TYR A 57 -5.57 -3.24 3.65
C TYR A 57 -4.92 -2.75 4.94
N PRO A 58 -4.34 -1.54 4.93
CA PRO A 58 -3.77 -0.97 6.15
C PRO A 58 -4.88 -0.59 7.15
N HIS A 59 -4.75 -1.04 8.39
CA HIS A 59 -5.70 -0.70 9.46
C HIS A 59 -5.38 0.65 10.12
N ARG A 60 -4.16 1.18 9.94
CA ARG A 60 -3.79 2.56 10.30
C ARG A 60 -2.95 3.17 9.19
N GLN A 61 -3.15 4.45 8.93
CA GLN A 61 -2.32 5.21 8.00
C GLN A 61 -1.95 6.57 8.58
N MET A 62 -0.70 6.98 8.38
CA MET A 62 -0.16 8.25 8.85
C MET A 62 0.52 9.01 7.71
N PRO A 63 0.37 10.34 7.61
CA PRO A 63 1.09 11.13 6.62
C PRO A 63 2.61 10.91 6.71
N LEU A 64 3.28 10.84 5.57
CA LEU A 64 4.74 10.87 5.51
C LEU A 64 5.23 12.26 5.91
N LYS A 65 5.63 12.43 7.18
CA LYS A 65 6.43 13.58 7.60
C LYS A 65 7.89 13.26 7.34
N LYS A 66 8.66 14.20 6.80
CA LYS A 66 10.13 14.09 6.76
C LYS A 66 10.65 14.66 8.09
N PRO A 67 11.13 13.84 9.04
CA PRO A 67 11.77 14.36 10.24
C PRO A 67 13.15 14.86 9.86
N GLY A 68 13.29 16.16 9.53
CA GLY A 68 14.53 16.95 9.58
C GLY A 68 15.84 16.36 9.02
N GLY A 69 15.83 15.30 8.22
CA GLY A 69 17.04 14.58 7.78
C GLY A 69 17.53 13.45 8.71
N LEU A 70 16.75 13.03 9.71
CA LEU A 70 17.10 11.92 10.62
C LEU A 70 16.63 10.53 10.12
N ASP A 71 15.88 10.48 9.02
CA ASP A 71 15.40 9.21 8.46
C ASP A 71 16.55 8.37 7.89
N LYS A 72 16.82 7.23 8.53
CA LYS A 72 17.82 6.23 8.08
C LYS A 72 17.32 5.32 6.93
N CYS A 73 16.12 5.56 6.41
CA CYS A 73 15.57 4.76 5.32
C CYS A 73 16.18 5.22 3.99
N ASP A 74 16.92 4.34 3.32
CA ASP A 74 17.41 4.57 1.96
C ASP A 74 16.22 4.86 1.01
N PRO A 75 16.08 6.10 0.50
CA PRO A 75 14.98 6.46 -0.39
C PRO A 75 15.07 5.77 -1.75
N LYS A 76 16.28 5.30 -2.14
CA LYS A 76 16.54 4.63 -3.42
C LYS A 76 16.19 3.14 -3.37
N LYS A 77 16.25 2.50 -2.19
CA LYS A 77 15.93 1.08 -2.04
C LYS A 77 14.52 0.79 -2.55
N GLU A 78 14.41 -0.02 -3.60
CA GLU A 78 13.11 -0.38 -4.16
C GLU A 78 12.24 -1.10 -3.13
N HIS A 79 10.94 -0.86 -3.23
CA HIS A 79 9.96 -1.61 -2.44
C HIS A 79 9.39 -2.72 -3.31
N PRO A 80 8.93 -3.83 -2.71
CA PRO A 80 8.32 -4.94 -3.44
C PRO A 80 7.08 -4.43 -4.18
N SER A 81 7.24 -4.19 -5.49
CA SER A 81 6.22 -3.56 -6.34
C SER A 81 5.16 -4.57 -6.75
N GLU A 82 5.56 -5.84 -6.87
CA GLU A 82 4.70 -6.99 -7.12
C GLU A 82 3.65 -7.17 -6.02
N LEU A 83 3.99 -6.84 -4.77
CA LEU A 83 3.06 -6.91 -3.63
C LEU A 83 2.25 -5.61 -3.45
N CYS A 84 2.50 -4.57 -4.24
CA CYS A 84 1.84 -3.28 -4.07
C CYS A 84 0.69 -3.14 -5.06
N GLU A 85 -0.54 -3.07 -4.57
CA GLU A 85 -1.72 -2.86 -5.43
C GLU A 85 -1.61 -1.55 -6.23
N LYS A 86 -1.07 -0.48 -5.63
CA LYS A 86 -0.89 0.78 -6.36
C LYS A 86 0.09 0.66 -7.51
N CYS A 87 1.17 -0.10 -7.36
CA CYS A 87 2.12 -0.33 -8.45
C CYS A 87 1.48 -1.13 -9.58
N ARG A 88 0.69 -2.16 -9.25
CA ARG A 88 -0.08 -2.96 -10.22
C ARG A 88 -1.06 -2.09 -11.01
N GLN A 89 -1.85 -1.26 -10.32
CA GLN A 89 -2.79 -0.31 -10.96
C GLN A 89 -2.07 0.69 -11.88
N LEU A 90 -0.87 1.14 -11.52
CA LEU A 90 -0.09 2.11 -12.30
C LEU A 90 0.72 1.47 -13.44
N GLY A 91 0.92 0.14 -13.42
CA GLY A 91 1.88 -0.55 -14.28
C GLY A 91 3.35 -0.13 -14.06
N ARG A 92 3.66 0.56 -12.95
CA ARG A 92 5.00 1.08 -12.62
C ARG A 92 5.18 1.35 -11.13
N ASN A 93 6.43 1.57 -10.71
CA ASN A 93 6.78 1.90 -9.32
C ASN A 93 6.07 3.19 -8.83
N CYS A 94 5.31 3.07 -7.74
CA CYS A 94 4.52 4.17 -7.17
C CYS A 94 5.34 5.25 -6.44
N ARG A 95 6.66 5.08 -6.29
CA ARG A 95 7.56 6.12 -5.75
C ARG A 95 7.96 7.18 -6.78
N GLY A 96 7.84 6.87 -8.06
CA GLY A 96 8.27 7.74 -9.15
C GLY A 96 7.46 9.04 -9.26
N PRO A 97 7.91 9.99 -10.09
CA PRO A 97 7.18 11.23 -10.33
C PRO A 97 5.76 10.91 -10.83
N ARG A 98 4.79 11.69 -10.37
CA ARG A 98 3.46 11.68 -11.00
C ARG A 98 3.64 12.26 -12.39
N ARG A 99 3.30 11.50 -13.42
CA ARG A 99 3.08 12.08 -14.74
C ARG A 99 1.83 12.94 -14.58
N ARG A 100 1.96 14.24 -14.82
CA ARG A 100 0.84 15.18 -14.82
C ARG A 100 -0.04 14.91 -16.03
#